data_AF-A0A1G9V642-F1
#
_entry.id   AF-A0A1G9V642-F1
#
_cell.length_a   1.000
_cell.length_b   1.000
_cell.length_c   1.000
_cell.angle_alpha   90.00
_cell.angle_beta   90.00
_cell.angle_gamma   90.00
#
_symmetry.space_group_name_H-M   'P 1'
#
loop_
_entity.id
_entity.type
_entity.pdbx_description
1 polymer ?
#
loop_
_entity_poly.entity_id
_entity_poly.type
_entity_poly.pdbx_seq_one_letter_code
_entity_poly.pdbx_strand_id
1 'polypeptide(L)' 'MLPVERLYVLSLGSPQANRHVHWHLAPLPPGVPYEDQQIAAFEASRGVLDVPDDEVAVLAQRLGERMTD' A
#
# COMPACT_ATOMS: atom_id res chain seq x y z
N MET A 1 8.99 7.67 -9.26
CA MET A 1 7.86 7.36 -8.36
C MET A 1 6.60 7.50 -9.17
N LEU A 2 5.59 6.67 -8.90
CA LEU A 2 4.32 6.75 -9.60
C LEU A 2 3.58 8.02 -9.17
N PRO A 3 2.82 8.68 -10.06
CA PRO A 3 1.94 9.77 -9.65
C PRO A 3 0.91 9.24 -8.65
N VAL A 4 0.63 10.03 -7.62
CA VAL A 4 -0.33 9.70 -6.56
C VAL A 4 -1.40 10.77 -6.54
N GLU A 5 -2.65 10.40 -6.81
CA GLU A 5 -3.79 11.32 -6.75
C GLU A 5 -4.32 11.45 -5.32
N ARG A 6 -4.32 10.34 -4.56
CA ARG A 6 -4.78 10.29 -3.18
C ARG A 6 -3.94 9.32 -2.36
N LEU A 7 -3.75 9.61 -1.09
CA LEU A 7 -3.16 8.67 -0.12
C LEU A 7 -4.26 8.21 0.85
N TYR A 8 -4.42 6.90 0.99
CA TYR A 8 -5.23 6.35 2.08
C TYR A 8 -4.36 6.05 3.29
N VAL A 9 -4.86 6.46 4.45
CA VAL A 9 -4.26 6.19 5.75
C VAL A 9 -5.26 5.39 6.56
N LEU A 10 -4.95 4.13 6.84
CA LEU A 10 -5.85 3.21 7.54
C LEU A 10 -5.18 2.58 8.77
N SER A 11 -5.97 2.32 9.80
CA SER A 11 -5.61 1.45 10.92
C SER A 11 -6.61 0.30 10.97
N LEU A 12 -6.13 -0.92 10.69
CA LEU A 12 -6.97 -2.12 10.53
C LEU A 12 -6.65 -3.20 11.59
N GLY A 13 -5.71 -2.93 12.49
CA GLY A 13 -5.30 -3.86 13.53
C GLY A 13 -6.42 -4.21 14.50
N SER A 14 -6.41 -5.44 15.01
CA SER A 14 -7.36 -5.92 16.01
C SER A 14 -6.67 -6.87 17.01
N PRO A 15 -7.21 -7.05 18.22
CA PRO A 15 -6.69 -8.03 19.18
C PRO A 15 -6.69 -9.47 18.66
N GLN A 16 -7.61 -9.81 17.74
CA GLN A 16 -7.73 -11.13 17.14
C GLN A 16 -6.69 -11.40 16.03
N ALA A 17 -6.03 -10.36 15.51
CA ALA A 17 -5.03 -10.46 14.45
C ALA A 17 -3.83 -9.54 14.76
N ASN A 18 -3.43 -8.67 13.82
CA ASN A 18 -2.32 -7.73 13.97
C ASN A 18 -2.54 -6.78 15.16
N ARG A 19 -2.17 -7.21 16.37
CA ARG A 19 -2.49 -6.53 17.63
C ARG A 19 -1.81 -5.19 17.82
N HIS A 20 -0.67 -5.00 17.16
CA HIS A 20 0.14 -3.81 17.32
C HIS A 20 -0.46 -2.68 16.49
N VAL A 21 -0.41 -1.45 17.00
CA VAL A 21 -0.82 -0.28 16.22
C VAL A 21 0.11 -0.17 15.02
N HIS A 22 -0.46 -0.17 13.83
CA HIS A 22 0.23 0.03 12.57
C HIS A 22 -0.68 0.81 11.61
N TRP A 23 -0.05 1.45 10.64
CA TRP A 23 -0.73 2.26 9.64
C TRP A 23 -0.47 1.66 8.25
N HIS A 24 -1.53 1.51 7.46
CA HIS A 24 -1.40 1.28 6.03
C HIS A 24 -1.36 2.63 5.33
N LEU A 25 -0.28 2.88 4.59
CA LEU A 25 -0.12 4.05 3.71
C LEU A 25 -0.22 3.56 2.26
N ALA A 26 -1.40 3.70 1.66
CA ALA A 26 -1.69 3.14 0.34
C ALA A 26 -1.91 4.26 -0.69
N PRO A 27 -0.95 4.51 -1.61
CA PRO A 27 -1.10 5.50 -2.66
C PRO A 27 -2.07 5.01 -3.75
N LEU A 28 -3.04 5.85 -4.11
CA LEU A 28 -3.96 5.64 -5.23
C LEU A 28 -3.43 6.36 -6.48
N PRO A 29 -3.21 5.63 -7.59
CA PRO A 29 -2.88 6.24 -8.88
C PRO A 29 -4.02 7.13 -9.42
N PRO A 30 -3.70 8.14 -10.26
CA PRO A 30 -4.73 8.90 -10.96
C PRO A 30 -5.59 8.04 -11.88
N GLY A 31 -6.88 8.39 -11.98
CA GLY A 31 -7.80 7.76 -12.93
C GLY A 31 -8.36 6.39 -12.53
N VAL A 32 -8.14 5.92 -11.29
CA VAL A 32 -8.79 4.71 -10.79
C VAL A 32 -10.30 4.95 -10.67
N PRO A 33 -11.18 4.09 -11.24
CA PRO A 33 -12.62 4.21 -11.12
C PRO A 33 -13.09 4.28 -9.67
N TYR A 34 -14.14 5.04 -9.38
CA TYR A 34 -14.57 5.31 -8.00
C TYR A 34 -14.93 4.03 -7.24
N GLU A 35 -15.52 3.05 -7.91
CA GLU A 35 -15.86 1.74 -7.38
C GLU A 35 -14.65 0.88 -7.00
N ASP A 36 -13.47 1.14 -7.58
CA ASP A 36 -12.22 0.42 -7.32
C ASP A 36 -11.35 1.12 -6.24
N GLN A 37 -11.85 2.21 -5.66
CA GLN A 37 -11.12 3.02 -4.68
C GLN A 37 -11.29 2.52 -3.23
N GLN A 38 -10.50 3.10 -2.31
CA GLN A 38 -10.58 2.86 -0.86
C GLN A 38 -10.40 1.37 -0.49
N ILE A 39 -11.41 0.76 0.14
CA ILE A 39 -11.35 -0.62 0.62
C ILE A 39 -11.46 -1.65 -0.52
N ALA A 40 -11.99 -1.25 -1.69
CA ALA A 40 -12.10 -2.13 -2.85
C ALA A 40 -10.73 -2.64 -3.33
N ALA A 41 -9.68 -1.84 -3.14
CA ALA A 41 -8.31 -2.23 -3.43
C ALA A 41 -7.78 -3.37 -2.54
N PHE A 42 -8.43 -3.67 -1.41
CA PHE A 42 -8.03 -4.73 -0.47
C PHE A 42 -8.92 -5.99 -0.58
N GLU A 43 -9.80 -6.05 -1.58
CA GLU A 43 -10.66 -7.21 -1.77
C GLU A 43 -9.85 -8.46 -2.09
N ALA A 44 -9.98 -9.50 -1.25
CA ALA A 44 -9.26 -10.76 -1.42
C ALA A 44 -9.57 -11.45 -2.76
N SER A 45 -10.74 -11.17 -3.37
CA SER A 45 -11.11 -11.66 -4.71
C SER A 45 -10.20 -11.14 -5.83
N ARG A 46 -9.45 -10.04 -5.60
CA ARG A 46 -8.48 -9.48 -6.56
C ARG A 46 -7.13 -10.20 -6.56
N GLY A 47 -6.94 -11.15 -5.65
CA GLY A 47 -5.72 -11.94 -5.54
C GLY A 47 -4.58 -11.19 -4.84
N VAL A 48 -3.38 -11.74 -4.99
CA VAL A 48 -2.14 -11.19 -4.42
C VAL A 48 -1.15 -10.99 -5.56
N LEU A 49 -0.46 -9.85 -5.56
CA LEU A 49 0.62 -9.60 -6.51
C LEU A 49 1.84 -10.44 -6.11
N ASP A 50 2.32 -11.26 -7.04
CA ASP A 50 3.61 -11.94 -6.92
C ASP A 50 4.69 -11.01 -7.46
N VAL A 51 5.39 -10.33 -6.55
CA VAL A 51 6.44 -9.34 -6.88
C VAL A 51 7.81 -9.99 -6.62
N PRO A 52 8.72 -10.00 -7.61
CA PRO A 52 10.06 -10.55 -7.43
C PRO A 52 10.84 -9.88 -6.29
N ASP A 53 11.63 -10.66 -5.55
CA ASP A 53 12.40 -10.19 -4.40
C ASP A 53 13.37 -9.05 -4.75
N ASP A 54 13.96 -9.07 -5.94
CA ASP A 54 14.86 -8.04 -6.42
C ASP A 54 14.13 -6.72 -6.71
N GLU A 55 12.91 -6.78 -7.25
CA GLU A 55 12.06 -5.59 -7.42
C GLU A 55 11.65 -4.99 -6.07
N VAL A 56 11.31 -5.83 -5.09
CA VAL A 56 11.00 -5.38 -3.72
C VAL A 56 12.23 -4.72 -3.08
N ALA A 57 13.41 -5.31 -3.22
CA ALA A 57 14.66 -4.78 -2.67
C ALA A 57 15.01 -3.40 -3.28
N VAL A 58 14.90 -3.25 -4.60
CA VAL A 58 15.12 -1.97 -5.28
C VAL A 58 14.13 -0.91 -4.82
N LEU A 59 12.86 -1.26 -4.63
CA LEU A 59 11.85 -0.33 -4.13
C LEU A 59 12.16 0.10 -2.69
N ALA A 60 12.49 -0.86 -1.81
CA ALA A 60 12.81 -0.60 -0.41
C ALA A 60 14.02 0.33 -0.27
N GLN A 61 15.09 0.13 -1.05
CA GLN A 61 16.26 1.01 -1.05
C GLN A 61 15.87 2.46 -1.39
N ARG A 62 15.13 2.65 -2.48
CA ARG A 62 14.70 3.98 -2.95
C ARG A 62 13.81 4.70 -1.96
N LEU A 63 12.95 3.97 -1.24
CA LEU A 63 12.12 4.53 -0.17
C LEU A 63 12.98 4.91 1.03
N GLY A 64 13.93 4.05 1.43
CA GLY A 64 14.85 4.31 2.53
C GLY A 64 15.66 5.58 2.33
N GLU A 65 16.27 5.75 1.15
CA GLU A 65 17.02 6.97 0.79
C GLU A 65 16.17 8.24 0.95
N ARG A 66 14.90 8.19 0.55
CA ARG A 66 13.96 9.34 0.65
C ARG A 66 13.46 9.63 2.06
N MET A 67 13.50 8.65 2.96
CA MET A 67 13.04 8.83 4.35
C MET A 67 14.13 9.42 5.24
N THR A 68 15.39 9.37 4.80
CA THR A 68 16.54 9.89 5.54
C THR A 68 16.98 11.29 5.10
N ASP A 69 16.43 11.78 3.99
CA ASP A 69 16.58 13.17 3.50
C ASP A 69 15.65 14.14 4.25
#